data_AF-A0A1M5LME6-F1
#
_entry.id   AF-A0A1M5LME6-F1
#
_cell.length_a   1.000
_cell.length_b   1.000
_cell.length_c   1.000
_cell.angle_alpha   90.00
_cell.angle_beta   90.00
_cell.angle_gamma   90.00
#
_symmetry.space_group_name_H-M   'P 1'
#
loop_
_entity.id
_entity.type
_entity.pdbx_description
1 polymer ?
#
loop_
_entity_poly.entity_id
_entity_poly.type
_entity_poly.pdbx_seq_one_letter_code
_entity_poly.pdbx_strand_id
1 'polypeptide(L)'
;MKTKTTSLLLLAAAFGTSANAQNATPAAAPAKGVLIGDASTVLQGFANQRANARSMVAHSVQGASVATSIRDYFEKNGVVSITGTASDTPNSVFVMKGNKKKVYGYLVKYDSKKAFEYTTDAAGKVWLTEVDITKIIPDFDPEFRDKRTSAMLLAGVAHPVYSPMANRQARHIGPYNNEDVTQLQSKPGSPWVFYLNTTAVMSGNTPLNGVTKENMYRAWQSVADQYSMLQMNITTNRAVYDAARAANPLRTGIINFVNQDGRSFAPIHSFGTTAAGTLYRNPASGWDYGYGIGMTGSHEIGHQMGMYHDHGGSGGEYFEGIAAFQWGPIMGNYWMGGSWANQLFTWSKGEYTTATNFEDDLNIMTAEEQVPYVVDDNPTSKPLTFATGGVIDPLRNFGQIERNSDTDTFTFTTSGTSTLNLRIDPLEYLRMLDVDATIYNAANAVVARSNLSVNRSAEFKSLSLAAGNYRLVIRGGAEGTPQNGFSNYSSLGFYGIKGTLTGAVTTYPGLINNIATTGQAGATGTWKYYYIDVPVGKTNVSFTLDGANGDADMFVRRGDLPNATTYNCKSDGPTSKETCSIGSPVNGRYYVGIYAYTAFSDLKVTAKY
;
A
#
# COMPACT_ATOMS: atom_id res chain seq x y z
N MET A 1 -47.02 50.58 -26.12
CA MET A 1 -46.29 50.31 -24.86
C MET A 1 -45.43 49.07 -25.04
N LYS A 2 -44.11 49.26 -24.98
CA LYS A 2 -43.00 48.28 -24.82
C LYS A 2 -43.15 46.88 -25.47
N THR A 3 -42.50 46.75 -26.63
CA THR A 3 -41.94 45.51 -27.18
C THR A 3 -40.87 44.94 -26.24
N LYS A 4 -40.98 43.66 -25.87
CA LYS A 4 -39.92 42.90 -25.19
C LYS A 4 -39.18 42.06 -26.23
N THR A 5 -37.90 42.38 -26.42
CA THR A 5 -36.94 41.62 -27.21
C THR A 5 -36.34 40.52 -26.34
N THR A 6 -36.38 39.30 -26.83
CA THR A 6 -35.76 38.10 -26.26
C THR A 6 -34.29 38.06 -26.66
N SER A 7 -33.37 38.02 -25.69
CA SER A 7 -31.97 37.67 -25.92
C SER A 7 -31.54 36.57 -24.96
N LEU A 8 -31.08 35.47 -25.56
CA LEU A 8 -30.42 34.30 -24.97
C LEU A 8 -29.24 34.73 -24.09
N LEU A 9 -29.20 34.26 -22.85
CA LEU A 9 -28.00 34.29 -22.01
C LEU A 9 -27.48 32.86 -21.83
N LEU A 10 -26.27 32.61 -22.35
CA LEU A 10 -25.46 31.43 -22.02
C LEU A 10 -25.24 31.39 -20.50
N LEU A 11 -25.70 30.34 -19.84
CA LEU A 11 -25.34 30.04 -18.45
C LEU A 11 -24.27 28.95 -18.45
N ALA A 12 -23.02 29.37 -18.24
CA ALA A 12 -21.94 28.47 -17.87
C ALA A 12 -22.22 27.93 -16.45
N ALA A 13 -22.37 26.61 -16.33
CA ALA A 13 -22.51 25.94 -15.04
C ALA A 13 -21.14 25.93 -14.33
N ALA A 14 -20.98 26.81 -13.34
CA ALA A 14 -19.91 26.70 -12.36
C ALA A 14 -20.32 25.67 -11.30
N PHE A 15 -19.54 24.60 -11.19
CA PHE A 15 -19.63 23.62 -10.10
C PHE A 15 -19.33 24.32 -8.77
N GLY A 16 -20.34 24.39 -7.90
CA GLY A 16 -20.17 24.82 -6.52
C GLY A 16 -19.46 23.73 -5.71
N THR A 17 -18.21 23.98 -5.34
CA THR A 17 -17.56 23.30 -4.22
C THR A 17 -17.95 24.03 -2.94
N SER A 18 -18.77 23.40 -2.11
CA SER A 18 -18.93 23.80 -0.70
C SER A 18 -18.49 22.63 0.18
N ALA A 19 -17.17 22.47 0.30
CA ALA A 19 -16.60 21.84 1.47
C ALA A 19 -16.75 22.84 2.61
N ASN A 20 -17.55 22.49 3.62
CA ASN A 20 -17.60 23.23 4.88
C ASN A 20 -16.23 23.09 5.56
N ALA A 21 -15.32 24.01 5.25
CA ALA A 21 -14.25 24.37 6.16
C ALA A 21 -14.94 24.93 7.41
N GLN A 22 -15.13 24.08 8.43
CA GLN A 22 -15.36 24.61 9.77
C GLN A 22 -14.16 25.49 10.09
N ASN A 23 -14.44 26.78 10.31
CA ASN A 23 -13.50 27.76 10.82
C ASN A 23 -12.74 27.17 12.00
N ALA A 24 -11.51 26.72 11.77
CA ALA A 24 -10.57 26.44 12.83
C ALA A 24 -10.32 27.78 13.54
N THR A 25 -10.95 27.96 14.69
CA THR A 25 -10.57 28.99 15.65
C THR A 25 -9.06 28.93 15.85
N PRO A 26 -8.33 30.06 15.82
CA PRO A 26 -6.89 30.06 16.03
C PRO A 26 -6.57 29.34 17.34
N ALA A 27 -5.57 28.45 17.33
CA ALA A 27 -5.15 27.71 18.51
C ALA A 27 -4.84 28.72 19.63
N ALA A 28 -5.68 28.75 20.67
CA ALA A 28 -5.49 29.60 21.82
C ALA A 28 -4.21 29.17 22.58
N ALA A 29 -3.61 30.10 23.33
CA ALA A 29 -2.50 29.76 24.23
C ALA A 29 -2.89 28.57 25.11
N PRO A 30 -2.08 27.50 25.19
CA PRO A 30 -2.42 26.33 25.98
C PRO A 30 -2.50 26.71 27.46
N ALA A 31 -3.57 26.28 28.13
CA ALA A 31 -3.74 26.52 29.55
C ALA A 31 -2.55 25.93 30.32
N LYS A 32 -1.87 26.75 31.14
CA LYS A 32 -0.68 26.38 31.93
C LYS A 32 0.59 26.03 31.12
N GLY A 33 0.68 26.44 29.86
CA GLY A 33 1.89 26.35 29.05
C GLY A 33 2.87 27.50 29.29
N VAL A 34 4.16 27.25 29.02
CA VAL A 34 5.23 28.26 29.07
C VAL A 34 5.65 28.61 27.65
N LEU A 35 5.62 29.90 27.31
CA LEU A 35 6.17 30.40 26.05
C LEU A 35 7.69 30.31 26.08
N ILE A 36 8.29 29.57 25.15
CA ILE A 36 9.75 29.34 25.12
C ILE A 36 10.47 30.03 23.94
N GLY A 37 9.72 30.65 23.02
CA GLY A 37 10.26 31.42 21.91
C GLY A 37 9.40 31.33 20.65
N ASP A 38 9.90 31.85 19.53
CA ASP A 38 9.40 31.46 18.21
C ASP A 38 10.11 30.19 17.70
N ALA A 39 9.51 29.53 16.71
CA ALA A 39 10.02 28.28 16.17
C ALA A 39 11.49 28.37 15.72
N SER A 40 11.88 29.47 15.07
CA SER A 40 13.27 29.68 14.63
C SER A 40 14.25 29.77 15.81
N THR A 41 13.88 30.49 16.87
CA THR A 41 14.72 30.66 18.08
C THR A 41 14.87 29.35 18.84
N VAL A 42 13.78 28.58 18.98
CA VAL A 42 13.80 27.28 19.64
C VAL A 42 14.70 26.29 18.89
N LEU A 43 14.57 26.22 17.55
CA LEU A 43 15.43 25.37 16.73
C LEU A 43 16.90 25.77 16.80
N GLN A 44 17.19 27.08 16.79
CA GLN A 44 18.56 27.57 16.97
C GLN A 44 19.13 27.20 18.34
N GLY A 45 18.31 27.21 19.40
CA GLY A 45 18.69 26.75 20.74
C GLY A 45 19.15 25.30 20.73
N PHE A 46 18.39 24.40 20.10
CA PHE A 46 18.78 22.99 19.99
C PHE A 46 20.02 22.76 19.11
N ALA A 47 20.17 23.52 18.03
CA ALA A 47 21.37 23.48 17.20
C ALA A 47 22.63 23.91 18.00
N ASN A 48 22.52 24.98 18.79
CA ASN A 48 23.60 25.45 19.67
C ASN A 48 23.92 24.42 20.76
N GLN A 49 22.89 23.81 21.36
CA GLN A 49 23.08 22.75 22.35
C GLN A 49 23.82 21.55 21.76
N ARG A 50 23.47 21.14 20.53
CA ARG A 50 24.15 20.04 19.85
C ARG A 50 25.64 20.36 19.61
N ALA A 51 25.97 21.60 19.25
CA ALA A 51 27.36 22.03 19.06
C ALA A 51 28.12 22.16 20.38
N ASN A 52 27.44 22.58 21.44
CA ASN A 52 28.01 22.74 22.78
C ASN A 52 26.94 22.44 23.84
N ALA A 53 27.10 21.31 24.53
CA ALA A 53 26.17 20.85 25.56
C ALA A 53 25.96 21.86 26.71
N ARG A 54 26.91 22.78 26.95
CA ARG A 54 26.76 23.86 27.94
C ARG A 54 25.71 24.90 27.56
N SER A 55 25.25 24.91 26.31
CA SER A 55 24.19 25.80 25.81
C SER A 55 22.78 25.27 26.08
N MET A 56 22.66 24.16 26.82
CA MET A 56 21.39 23.58 27.22
C MET A 56 20.55 24.61 28.01
N VAL A 57 19.29 24.74 27.64
CA VAL A 57 18.31 25.57 28.36
C VAL A 57 17.37 24.64 29.12
N ALA A 58 17.17 24.92 30.40
CA ALA A 58 16.16 24.29 31.23
C ALA A 58 14.96 25.22 31.34
N HIS A 59 13.76 24.69 31.13
CA HIS A 59 12.51 25.39 31.35
C HIS A 59 11.83 24.84 32.61
N SER A 60 11.10 25.69 33.34
CA SER A 60 10.26 25.24 34.45
C SER A 60 8.80 25.27 34.01
N VAL A 61 8.14 24.12 34.05
CA VAL A 61 6.72 23.97 33.70
C VAL A 61 6.02 23.36 34.89
N GLN A 62 5.11 24.11 35.51
CA GLN A 62 4.39 23.67 36.71
C GLN A 62 5.31 23.13 37.84
N GLY A 63 6.50 23.73 37.99
CA GLY A 63 7.50 23.33 38.99
C GLY A 63 8.38 22.14 38.58
N ALA A 64 8.10 21.47 37.46
CA ALA A 64 8.97 20.45 36.89
C ALA A 64 10.06 21.08 36.00
N SER A 65 11.29 20.59 36.14
CA SER A 65 12.39 20.97 35.26
C SER A 65 12.33 20.17 33.96
N VAL A 66 12.29 20.89 32.84
CA VAL A 66 12.30 20.35 31.48
C VAL A 66 13.60 20.77 30.82
N ALA A 67 14.54 19.83 30.77
CA ALA A 67 15.82 19.99 30.11
C ALA A 67 16.11 18.73 29.30
N THR A 68 16.56 18.92 28.06
CA THR A 68 16.79 17.85 27.09
C THR A 68 18.28 17.67 26.86
N SER A 69 18.72 16.48 26.46
CA SER A 69 20.05 16.20 25.94
C SER A 69 19.94 15.74 24.49
N ILE A 70 20.43 16.54 23.55
CA ILE A 70 20.28 16.28 22.10
C ILE A 70 21.29 15.22 21.63
N ARG A 71 20.78 14.07 21.17
CA ARG A 71 21.57 12.94 20.67
C ARG A 71 21.76 12.99 19.16
N ASP A 72 20.70 13.28 18.43
CA ASP A 72 20.67 13.37 16.97
C ASP A 72 20.06 14.72 16.57
N TYR A 73 20.70 15.40 15.61
CA TYR A 73 20.19 16.61 14.98
C TYR A 73 20.40 16.47 13.47
N PHE A 74 19.32 16.56 12.71
CA PHE A 74 19.34 16.51 11.26
C PHE A 74 18.56 17.70 10.71
N GLU A 75 19.08 18.32 9.66
CA GLU A 75 18.42 19.39 8.92
C GLU A 75 18.64 19.22 7.42
N LYS A 76 17.55 19.27 6.64
CA LYS A 76 17.60 19.24 5.17
C LYS A 76 16.45 20.07 4.61
N ASN A 77 16.78 20.96 3.67
CA ASN A 77 15.81 21.86 3.03
C ASN A 77 14.96 22.67 4.03
N GLY A 78 15.56 23.07 5.15
CA GLY A 78 14.89 23.84 6.21
C GLY A 78 13.90 23.04 7.08
N VAL A 79 13.84 21.72 6.92
CA VAL A 79 13.10 20.80 7.81
C VAL A 79 14.09 20.10 8.74
N VAL A 80 13.75 20.05 10.02
CA VAL A 80 14.57 19.46 11.07
C VAL A 80 13.96 18.17 11.62
N SER A 81 14.83 17.29 12.07
CA SER A 81 14.51 16.14 12.92
C SER A 81 15.53 16.07 14.05
N ILE A 82 15.03 16.08 15.28
CA ILE A 82 15.87 16.10 16.48
C ILE A 82 15.40 14.99 17.40
N THR A 83 16.34 14.22 17.94
CA THR A 83 16.07 13.20 18.95
C THR A 83 17.04 13.34 20.11
N GLY A 84 16.54 13.07 21.31
CA GLY A 84 17.32 13.20 22.54
C GLY A 84 16.75 12.37 23.67
N THR A 85 17.15 12.76 24.87
CA THR A 85 16.61 12.29 26.15
C THR A 85 16.34 13.50 27.04
N ALA A 86 15.76 13.29 28.20
CA ALA A 86 15.86 14.22 29.31
C ALA A 86 17.32 14.30 29.79
N SER A 87 17.70 15.43 30.39
CA SER A 87 19.03 15.59 30.98
C SER A 87 19.18 14.88 32.34
N ASP A 88 18.06 14.60 33.01
CA ASP A 88 17.98 14.07 34.37
C ASP A 88 17.68 12.56 34.44
N THR A 89 17.22 11.95 33.34
CA THR A 89 17.07 10.49 33.24
C THR A 89 17.33 9.98 31.82
N PRO A 90 18.10 8.90 31.64
CA PRO A 90 18.24 8.23 30.35
C PRO A 90 16.99 7.43 29.93
N ASN A 91 16.08 7.12 30.87
CA ASN A 91 14.81 6.43 30.58
C ASN A 91 13.75 7.43 30.12
N SER A 92 14.03 8.04 28.97
CA SER A 92 13.23 9.12 28.40
C SER A 92 13.44 9.21 26.89
N VAL A 93 12.51 9.88 26.23
CA VAL A 93 12.62 10.18 24.80
C VAL A 93 12.28 11.64 24.57
N PHE A 94 13.12 12.33 23.81
CA PHE A 94 12.83 13.65 23.25
C PHE A 94 12.75 13.54 21.74
N VAL A 95 11.71 14.13 21.15
CA VAL A 95 11.51 14.26 19.70
C VAL A 95 11.13 15.70 19.39
N MET A 96 11.67 16.23 18.30
CA MET A 96 11.21 17.49 17.70
C MET A 96 11.33 17.41 16.17
N LYS A 97 10.25 17.73 15.47
CA LYS A 97 10.19 17.83 14.00
C LYS A 97 9.60 19.18 13.58
N GLY A 98 9.92 19.60 12.36
CA GLY A 98 9.27 20.76 11.74
C GLY A 98 10.25 21.66 11.01
N ASN A 99 9.96 22.95 10.97
CA ASN A 99 10.76 23.96 10.28
C ASN A 99 10.72 25.29 11.05
N LYS A 100 11.37 26.33 10.51
CA LYS A 100 11.45 27.66 11.15
C LYS A 100 10.10 28.36 11.37
N LYS A 101 8.99 27.86 10.80
CA LYS A 101 7.64 28.40 10.96
C LYS A 101 6.79 27.59 11.93
N LYS A 102 6.89 26.26 11.88
CA LYS A 102 6.07 25.34 12.69
C LYS A 102 6.91 24.17 13.14
N VAL A 103 6.93 23.94 14.44
CA VAL A 103 7.53 22.77 15.07
C VAL A 103 6.53 22.06 15.97
N TYR A 104 6.72 20.76 16.09
CA TYR A 104 6.02 19.90 17.03
C TYR A 104 7.01 18.92 17.64
N GLY A 105 6.87 18.65 18.92
CA GLY A 105 7.75 17.71 19.62
C GLY A 105 7.29 17.44 21.03
N TYR A 106 8.02 16.58 21.72
CA TYR A 106 7.72 16.22 23.10
C TYR A 106 8.97 15.69 23.82
N LEU A 107 8.96 15.80 25.14
CA LEU A 107 9.82 15.07 26.05
C LEU A 107 8.96 14.16 26.93
N VAL A 108 9.20 12.85 26.88
CA VAL A 108 8.58 11.87 27.77
C VAL A 108 9.62 11.34 28.74
N LYS A 109 9.30 11.35 30.04
CA LYS A 109 10.10 10.75 31.12
C LYS A 109 9.34 9.54 31.67
N TYR A 110 9.78 8.34 31.28
CA TYR A 110 9.07 7.10 31.59
C TYR A 110 9.07 6.79 33.09
N ASP A 111 10.16 7.07 33.80
CA ASP A 111 10.28 6.82 35.25
C ASP A 111 9.21 7.55 36.06
N SER A 112 8.94 8.81 35.70
CA SER A 112 7.97 9.67 36.39
C SER A 112 6.57 9.65 35.76
N LYS A 113 6.38 8.94 34.65
CA LYS A 113 5.17 8.99 33.81
C LYS A 113 4.73 10.42 33.46
N LYS A 114 5.68 11.28 33.10
CA LYS A 114 5.42 12.69 32.72
C LYS A 114 5.73 12.91 31.25
N ALA A 115 4.92 13.74 30.60
CA ALA A 115 5.14 14.19 29.23
C ALA A 115 5.05 15.71 29.13
N PHE A 116 5.92 16.30 28.30
CA PHE A 116 5.96 17.72 28.02
C PHE A 116 5.92 17.93 26.52
N GLU A 117 4.88 18.58 26.03
CA GLU A 117 4.61 18.78 24.61
C GLU A 117 5.05 20.19 24.17
N TYR A 118 5.70 20.25 23.01
CA TYR A 118 6.10 21.46 22.33
C TYR A 118 5.16 21.68 21.13
N THR A 119 4.36 22.73 21.15
CA THR A 119 3.42 23.06 20.07
C THR A 119 3.68 24.46 19.54
N THR A 120 3.52 24.65 18.23
CA THR A 120 3.58 25.98 17.62
C THR A 120 2.18 26.51 17.37
N ASP A 121 1.89 27.70 17.87
CA ASP A 121 0.63 28.39 17.62
C ASP A 121 0.58 29.06 16.24
N ALA A 122 -0.57 29.65 15.89
CA ALA A 122 -0.77 30.33 14.60
C ALA A 122 0.15 31.54 14.40
N ALA A 123 0.72 32.11 15.47
CA ALA A 123 1.66 33.22 15.42
C ALA A 123 3.13 32.75 15.31
N GLY A 124 3.38 31.45 15.18
CA GLY A 124 4.72 30.87 15.11
C GLY A 124 5.44 30.81 16.47
N LYS A 125 4.71 30.96 17.58
CA LYS A 125 5.25 30.88 18.93
C LYS A 125 5.17 29.45 19.46
N VAL A 126 6.24 29.00 20.10
CA VAL A 126 6.37 27.65 20.63
C VAL A 126 6.03 27.66 22.11
N TRP A 127 5.05 26.84 22.47
CA TRP A 127 4.57 26.63 23.82
C TRP A 127 5.02 25.27 24.33
N LEU A 128 5.53 25.24 25.55
CA LEU A 128 5.88 24.02 26.27
C LEU A 128 4.85 23.76 27.37
N THR A 129 4.15 22.63 27.30
CA THR A 129 3.04 22.31 28.21
C THR A 129 3.21 20.90 28.78
N GLU A 130 3.00 20.72 30.08
CA GLU A 130 2.86 19.37 30.65
C GLU A 130 1.52 18.78 30.21
N VAL A 131 1.56 17.59 29.60
CA VAL A 131 0.38 16.87 29.10
C VAL A 131 0.33 15.49 29.73
N ASP A 132 -0.84 14.84 29.66
CA ASP A 132 -0.94 13.43 30.00
C ASP A 132 0.01 12.61 29.11
N ILE A 133 0.73 11.66 29.70
CA ILE A 133 1.66 10.80 28.95
C ILE A 133 0.94 9.99 27.88
N THR A 134 -0.34 9.66 28.10
CA THR A 134 -1.21 8.95 27.14
C THR A 134 -1.45 9.74 25.86
N LYS A 135 -1.33 11.08 25.90
CA LYS A 135 -1.39 11.91 24.69
C LYS A 135 -0.21 11.64 23.73
N ILE A 136 0.93 11.20 24.26
CA ILE A 136 2.15 10.96 23.47
C ILE A 136 2.41 9.46 23.27
N ILE A 137 2.00 8.64 24.24
CA ILE A 137 2.11 7.18 24.26
C ILE A 137 0.71 6.64 24.54
N PRO A 138 -0.17 6.51 23.53
CA PRO A 138 -1.58 6.12 23.72
C PRO A 138 -1.74 4.85 24.56
N ASP A 139 -0.89 3.85 24.36
CA ASP A 139 -0.88 2.58 25.10
C ASP A 139 -0.56 2.66 26.60
N PHE A 140 -0.26 3.83 27.14
CA PHE A 140 -0.08 4.00 28.59
C PHE A 140 -1.38 4.28 29.34
N ASP A 141 -2.54 4.11 28.69
CA ASP A 141 -3.85 4.33 29.28
C ASP A 141 -4.06 3.54 30.59
N PRO A 142 -4.21 4.21 31.75
CA PRO A 142 -4.48 3.56 33.03
C PRO A 142 -5.89 2.96 33.13
N GLU A 143 -6.82 3.32 32.25
CA GLU A 143 -8.15 2.72 32.15
C GLU A 143 -8.16 1.38 31.41
N PHE A 144 -7.01 0.96 30.85
CA PHE A 144 -6.88 -0.35 30.24
C PHE A 144 -7.23 -1.46 31.24
N ARG A 145 -8.42 -2.01 31.04
CA ARG A 145 -8.84 -3.26 31.66
C ARG A 145 -8.70 -4.29 30.59
N ASP A 146 -7.71 -5.16 30.71
CA ASP A 146 -7.70 -6.41 29.97
C ASP A 146 -8.93 -7.22 30.40
N LYS A 147 -10.06 -7.02 29.71
CA LYS A 147 -11.32 -7.69 29.97
C LYS A 147 -11.32 -9.11 29.37
N ARG A 148 -10.21 -9.55 28.76
CA ARG A 148 -10.12 -10.88 28.17
C ARG A 148 -10.14 -11.93 29.27
N THR A 149 -11.03 -12.90 29.13
CA THR A 149 -11.04 -14.09 29.98
C THR A 149 -10.12 -15.15 29.40
N SER A 150 -9.59 -16.06 30.23
CA SER A 150 -8.78 -17.19 29.76
C SER A 150 -9.51 -18.03 28.70
N ALA A 151 -10.84 -18.07 28.71
CA ALA A 151 -11.64 -18.75 27.69
C ALA A 151 -11.60 -18.05 26.32
N MET A 152 -11.54 -16.71 26.28
CA MET A 152 -11.39 -15.95 25.03
C MET A 152 -10.01 -16.12 24.40
N LEU A 153 -8.98 -16.33 25.22
CA LEU A 153 -7.62 -16.67 24.75
C LEU A 153 -7.51 -18.11 24.20
N LEU A 154 -8.47 -18.98 24.55
CA LEU A 154 -8.52 -20.40 24.18
C LEU A 154 -9.45 -20.69 22.99
N ALA A 155 -10.28 -19.74 22.55
CA ALA A 155 -11.08 -19.91 21.36
C ALA A 155 -10.18 -19.94 20.12
N GLY A 156 -10.30 -20.97 19.28
CA GLY A 156 -9.51 -21.11 18.06
C GLY A 156 -9.66 -19.88 17.17
N VAL A 157 -8.56 -19.17 16.96
CA VAL A 157 -8.47 -17.99 16.10
C VAL A 157 -8.50 -18.47 14.64
N ALA A 158 -9.44 -17.97 13.84
CA ALA A 158 -9.51 -18.25 12.41
C ALA A 158 -8.59 -17.25 11.69
N HIS A 159 -7.36 -17.67 11.44
CA HIS A 159 -6.37 -16.83 10.76
C HIS A 159 -6.72 -16.59 9.28
N PRO A 160 -6.22 -15.50 8.67
CA PRO A 160 -6.37 -15.32 7.24
C PRO A 160 -5.78 -16.52 6.52
N VAL A 161 -6.52 -17.04 5.55
CA VAL A 161 -6.00 -18.03 4.61
C VAL A 161 -5.52 -17.27 3.40
N TYR A 162 -4.29 -17.59 2.94
CA TYR A 162 -3.78 -17.05 1.69
C TYR A 162 -4.79 -17.27 0.57
N SER A 163 -4.98 -16.24 -0.25
CA SER A 163 -5.65 -16.44 -1.52
C SER A 163 -4.94 -17.55 -2.30
N PRO A 164 -5.66 -18.51 -2.91
CA PRO A 164 -5.04 -19.48 -3.80
C PRO A 164 -4.32 -18.85 -5.00
N MET A 165 -4.54 -17.55 -5.23
CA MET A 165 -3.89 -16.78 -6.27
C MET A 165 -2.62 -16.05 -5.79
N ALA A 166 -2.28 -16.10 -4.50
CA ALA A 166 -1.13 -15.40 -3.91
C ALA A 166 0.20 -16.09 -4.25
N ASN A 167 0.63 -15.97 -5.52
CA ASN A 167 1.80 -16.64 -6.10
C ASN A 167 3.00 -15.70 -6.25
N ARG A 168 3.20 -14.78 -5.28
CA ARG A 168 4.34 -13.83 -5.24
C ARG A 168 4.33 -12.77 -6.34
N GLN A 169 3.16 -12.21 -6.65
CA GLN A 169 3.00 -11.04 -7.53
C GLN A 169 3.75 -9.80 -7.02
N ALA A 170 3.90 -9.68 -5.69
CA ALA A 170 4.78 -8.73 -5.03
C ALA A 170 5.66 -9.48 -4.02
N ARG A 171 6.75 -8.83 -3.56
CA ARG A 171 7.74 -9.46 -2.66
C ARG A 171 7.16 -9.93 -1.33
N HIS A 172 6.16 -9.20 -0.84
CA HIS A 172 5.45 -9.48 0.39
C HIS A 172 4.21 -10.36 0.18
N ILE A 173 3.85 -10.73 -1.06
CA ILE A 173 2.66 -11.56 -1.33
C ILE A 173 3.04 -13.03 -1.40
N GLY A 174 2.20 -13.89 -0.84
CA GLY A 174 2.32 -15.34 -0.94
C GLY A 174 3.01 -16.00 0.26
N PRO A 175 3.06 -17.34 0.27
CA PRO A 175 3.57 -18.09 1.41
C PRO A 175 5.10 -17.97 1.51
N TYR A 176 5.63 -18.09 2.74
CA TYR A 176 7.06 -18.17 3.01
C TYR A 176 7.75 -19.26 2.18
N ASN A 177 8.91 -18.93 1.61
CA ASN A 177 9.69 -19.79 0.72
C ASN A 177 11.16 -19.81 1.15
N ASN A 178 11.38 -20.01 2.45
CA ASN A 178 12.71 -20.13 3.05
C ASN A 178 13.62 -18.89 2.93
N GLU A 179 13.04 -17.69 2.84
CA GLU A 179 13.81 -16.45 2.83
C GLU A 179 14.62 -16.25 4.12
N ASP A 180 15.73 -15.52 4.01
CA ASP A 180 16.39 -14.98 5.18
C ASP A 180 15.53 -13.88 5.80
N VAL A 181 14.88 -14.22 6.91
CA VAL A 181 14.00 -13.34 7.67
C VAL A 181 14.70 -12.11 8.26
N THR A 182 16.04 -12.04 8.22
CA THR A 182 16.82 -10.86 8.61
C THR A 182 17.09 -9.90 7.44
N GLN A 183 16.71 -10.28 6.21
CA GLN A 183 17.05 -9.53 4.98
C GLN A 183 15.80 -9.12 4.18
N LEU A 184 14.61 -9.21 4.78
CA LEU A 184 13.35 -8.97 4.09
C LEU A 184 13.19 -7.49 3.75
N GLN A 185 12.60 -7.22 2.58
CA GLN A 185 12.31 -5.87 2.07
C GLN A 185 11.05 -5.92 1.20
N SER A 186 10.04 -5.12 1.53
CA SER A 186 8.77 -5.13 0.79
C SER A 186 8.90 -4.33 -0.52
N LYS A 187 9.71 -3.27 -0.49
CA LYS A 187 9.90 -2.36 -1.61
C LYS A 187 11.36 -1.88 -1.72
N PRO A 188 12.31 -2.76 -2.11
CA PRO A 188 13.71 -2.38 -2.27
C PRO A 188 13.87 -1.16 -3.17
N GLY A 189 14.72 -0.22 -2.76
CA GLY A 189 14.98 1.02 -3.50
C GLY A 189 14.09 2.20 -3.13
N SER A 190 13.02 2.00 -2.36
CA SER A 190 12.31 3.16 -1.80
C SER A 190 13.20 3.92 -0.80
N PRO A 191 13.22 5.27 -0.84
CA PRO A 191 13.91 6.08 0.15
C PRO A 191 13.09 6.29 1.44
N TRP A 192 11.83 5.84 1.50
CA TRP A 192 11.10 5.72 2.77
C TRP A 192 11.24 4.30 3.29
N VAL A 193 11.77 4.17 4.50
CA VAL A 193 12.15 2.88 5.06
C VAL A 193 11.67 2.77 6.50
N PHE A 194 10.88 1.74 6.77
CA PHE A 194 10.51 1.38 8.13
C PHE A 194 11.22 0.11 8.55
N TYR A 195 12.02 0.21 9.62
CA TYR A 195 12.85 -0.89 10.09
C TYR A 195 12.17 -1.65 11.23
N LEU A 196 11.89 -2.92 10.98
CA LEU A 196 11.50 -3.88 11.99
C LEU A 196 12.78 -4.46 12.60
N ASN A 197 13.22 -3.90 13.73
CA ASN A 197 14.43 -4.36 14.39
C ASN A 197 14.17 -5.65 15.17
N THR A 198 14.48 -6.78 14.54
CA THR A 198 14.29 -8.12 15.12
C THR A 198 15.52 -8.62 15.88
N THR A 199 16.60 -7.86 16.01
CA THR A 199 17.88 -8.36 16.52
C THR A 199 17.76 -8.99 17.92
N ALA A 200 16.95 -8.42 18.80
CA ALA A 200 16.82 -8.94 20.17
C ALA A 200 16.06 -10.28 20.25
N VAL A 201 15.29 -10.64 19.22
CA VAL A 201 14.48 -11.87 19.17
C VAL A 201 15.08 -12.94 18.25
N MET A 202 16.34 -12.76 17.84
CA MET A 202 17.06 -13.65 16.92
C MET A 202 18.42 -14.06 17.49
N SER A 203 18.86 -15.28 17.18
CA SER A 203 20.25 -15.72 17.28
C SER A 203 20.77 -15.99 15.87
N GLY A 204 21.54 -15.05 15.32
CA GLY A 204 21.89 -15.04 13.89
C GLY A 204 20.62 -14.85 13.05
N ASN A 205 20.29 -15.82 12.19
CA ASN A 205 19.04 -15.83 11.43
C ASN A 205 17.97 -16.77 12.00
N THR A 206 18.17 -17.33 13.19
CA THR A 206 17.24 -18.25 13.85
C THR A 206 16.42 -17.51 14.90
N PRO A 207 15.08 -17.47 14.81
CA PRO A 207 14.26 -16.83 15.84
C PRO A 207 14.31 -17.59 17.17
N LEU A 208 14.17 -16.84 18.27
CA LEU A 208 14.19 -17.35 19.63
C LEU A 208 12.80 -17.84 20.09
N ASN A 209 12.74 -18.49 21.26
CA ASN A 209 11.51 -18.88 21.96
C ASN A 209 10.52 -19.75 21.17
N GLY A 210 11.03 -20.62 20.29
CA GLY A 210 10.18 -21.49 19.48
C GLY A 210 9.41 -20.79 18.36
N VAL A 211 9.65 -19.49 18.14
CA VAL A 211 9.12 -18.77 16.97
C VAL A 211 9.78 -19.33 15.71
N THR A 212 8.99 -19.64 14.69
CA THR A 212 9.53 -20.15 13.42
C THR A 212 9.92 -19.00 12.49
N LYS A 213 10.77 -19.28 11.49
CA LYS A 213 11.05 -18.30 10.43
C LYS A 213 9.78 -17.92 9.67
N GLU A 214 8.85 -18.86 9.49
CA GLU A 214 7.56 -18.55 8.87
C GLU A 214 6.72 -17.59 9.71
N ASN A 215 6.70 -17.73 11.05
CA ASN A 215 6.04 -16.74 11.91
C ASN A 215 6.69 -15.36 11.76
N MET A 216 8.03 -15.27 11.71
CA MET A 216 8.72 -14.01 11.49
C MET A 216 8.46 -13.41 10.10
N TYR A 217 8.37 -14.25 9.07
CA TYR A 217 7.97 -13.82 7.74
C TYR A 217 6.54 -13.28 7.75
N ARG A 218 5.58 -13.98 8.36
CA ARG A 218 4.18 -13.52 8.47
C ARG A 218 4.05 -12.24 9.29
N ALA A 219 4.86 -12.04 10.33
CA ALA A 219 4.94 -10.79 11.09
C ALA A 219 5.37 -9.61 10.21
N TRP A 220 6.47 -9.77 9.47
CA TRP A 220 6.95 -8.76 8.54
C TRP A 220 5.97 -8.52 7.39
N GLN A 221 5.41 -9.59 6.82
CA GLN A 221 4.44 -9.55 5.72
C GLN A 221 3.17 -8.82 6.14
N SER A 222 2.66 -9.09 7.35
CA SER A 222 1.50 -8.41 7.91
C SER A 222 1.68 -6.89 7.91
N VAL A 223 2.84 -6.42 8.38
CA VAL A 223 3.18 -4.99 8.33
C VAL A 223 3.34 -4.51 6.88
N ALA A 224 4.02 -5.28 6.04
CA ALA A 224 4.22 -4.93 4.64
C ALA A 224 2.90 -4.78 3.86
N ASP A 225 1.91 -5.63 4.13
CA ASP A 225 0.58 -5.59 3.53
C ASP A 225 -0.14 -4.27 3.90
N GLN A 226 -0.15 -3.88 5.18
CA GLN A 226 -0.89 -2.70 5.66
C GLN A 226 -0.38 -1.35 5.12
N TYR A 227 0.86 -1.33 4.61
CA TYR A 227 1.48 -0.13 4.05
C TYR A 227 1.87 -0.30 2.57
N SER A 228 1.37 -1.35 1.90
CA SER A 228 1.82 -1.72 0.56
C SER A 228 1.48 -0.69 -0.51
N MET A 229 0.44 0.11 -0.26
CA MET A 229 -0.04 1.22 -1.09
C MET A 229 0.88 2.44 -1.08
N LEU A 230 1.79 2.52 -0.10
CA LEU A 230 2.75 3.61 0.02
C LEU A 230 4.08 3.22 -0.60
N GLN A 231 4.85 4.21 -1.04
CA GLN A 231 6.27 4.10 -1.38
C GLN A 231 7.12 3.87 -0.14
N MET A 232 6.76 2.91 0.72
CA MET A 232 7.49 2.57 1.93
C MET A 232 8.06 1.15 1.84
N ASN A 233 9.34 1.02 2.19
CA ASN A 233 10.00 -0.26 2.33
C ASN A 233 9.96 -0.71 3.79
N ILE A 234 9.09 -1.68 4.09
CA ILE A 234 9.11 -2.39 5.36
C ILE A 234 10.24 -3.41 5.29
N THR A 235 11.23 -3.28 6.16
CA THR A 235 12.48 -4.06 6.09
C THR A 235 12.88 -4.65 7.44
N THR A 236 13.43 -5.86 7.42
CA THR A 236 14.21 -6.43 8.54
C THR A 236 15.71 -6.32 8.31
N ASN A 237 16.12 -5.83 7.13
CA ASN A 237 17.51 -5.60 6.78
C ASN A 237 18.05 -4.30 7.41
N ARG A 238 18.96 -4.44 8.37
CA ARG A 238 19.59 -3.33 9.09
C ARG A 238 20.39 -2.40 8.18
N ALA A 239 21.13 -2.94 7.22
CA ALA A 239 21.98 -2.15 6.33
C ALA A 239 21.15 -1.21 5.44
N VAL A 240 19.96 -1.68 5.00
CA VAL A 240 19.01 -0.87 4.23
C VAL A 240 18.51 0.31 5.05
N TYR A 241 18.15 0.07 6.32
CA TYR A 241 17.75 1.14 7.24
C TYR A 241 18.88 2.13 7.51
N ASP A 242 20.07 1.67 7.85
CA ASP A 242 21.20 2.55 8.15
C ASP A 242 21.57 3.43 6.95
N ALA A 243 21.52 2.89 5.73
CA ALA A 243 21.73 3.65 4.50
C ALA A 243 20.64 4.72 4.29
N ALA A 244 19.37 4.37 4.46
CA ALA A 244 18.25 5.32 4.33
C ALA A 244 18.31 6.42 5.40
N ARG A 245 18.60 6.05 6.65
CA ARG A 245 18.76 6.97 7.78
C ARG A 245 19.90 7.94 7.54
N ALA A 246 21.04 7.46 7.04
CA ALA A 246 22.18 8.32 6.71
C ALA A 246 21.86 9.31 5.59
N ALA A 247 21.03 8.91 4.61
CA ALA A 247 20.64 9.76 3.50
C ALA A 247 19.59 10.82 3.87
N ASN A 248 18.57 10.42 4.65
CA ASN A 248 17.52 11.29 5.14
C ASN A 248 16.68 10.63 6.26
N PRO A 249 16.97 10.88 7.56
CA PRO A 249 16.21 10.27 8.66
C PRO A 249 14.74 10.71 8.70
N LEU A 250 14.36 11.84 8.07
CA LEU A 250 12.96 12.27 7.92
C LEU A 250 12.08 11.27 7.17
N ARG A 251 12.69 10.29 6.47
CA ARG A 251 11.98 9.25 5.72
C ARG A 251 12.11 7.88 6.36
N THR A 252 12.56 7.82 7.61
CA THR A 252 12.81 6.56 8.28
C THR A 252 12.05 6.41 9.58
N GLY A 253 11.62 5.19 9.86
CA GLY A 253 11.07 4.79 11.15
C GLY A 253 11.72 3.51 11.64
N ILE A 254 11.61 3.25 12.94
CA ILE A 254 12.14 2.07 13.58
C ILE A 254 11.23 1.63 14.71
N ILE A 255 11.01 0.31 14.80
CA ILE A 255 10.37 -0.33 15.94
C ILE A 255 11.23 -1.51 16.41
N ASN A 256 11.45 -1.60 17.72
CA ASN A 256 12.29 -2.62 18.32
C ASN A 256 11.45 -3.79 18.82
N PHE A 257 11.67 -4.97 18.26
CA PHE A 257 11.19 -6.21 18.86
C PHE A 257 12.00 -6.45 20.13
N VAL A 258 11.32 -6.76 21.24
CA VAL A 258 11.97 -7.04 22.52
C VAL A 258 11.69 -8.47 22.95
N ASN A 259 12.71 -9.14 23.48
CA ASN A 259 12.62 -10.52 23.93
C ASN A 259 12.06 -10.62 25.37
N GLN A 260 10.90 -10.02 25.59
CA GLN A 260 10.23 -9.98 26.87
C GLN A 260 8.73 -9.81 26.65
N ASP A 261 7.94 -10.38 27.55
CA ASP A 261 6.49 -10.21 27.52
C ASP A 261 6.13 -8.81 28.04
N GLY A 262 5.13 -8.18 27.44
CA GLY A 262 4.68 -6.84 27.86
C GLY A 262 3.71 -6.22 26.87
N ARG A 263 3.44 -4.93 27.05
CA ARG A 263 2.57 -4.14 26.19
C ARG A 263 3.42 -3.35 25.20
N SER A 264 3.17 -3.57 23.91
CA SER A 264 3.73 -2.76 22.85
C SER A 264 3.28 -1.31 22.96
N PHE A 265 4.12 -0.41 22.51
CA PHE A 265 3.80 1.01 22.44
C PHE A 265 4.73 1.71 21.49
N ALA A 266 4.28 2.82 20.92
CA ALA A 266 5.12 3.70 20.15
C ALA A 266 4.82 5.19 20.39
N PRO A 267 5.85 6.04 20.47
CA PRO A 267 5.66 7.48 20.57
C PRO A 267 5.04 8.07 19.31
N ILE A 268 4.00 8.88 19.49
CA ILE A 268 3.29 9.53 18.39
C ILE A 268 4.21 10.44 17.57
N HIS A 269 4.07 10.51 16.23
CA HIS A 269 4.90 11.35 15.36
C HIS A 269 6.43 11.09 15.46
N SER A 270 6.86 9.90 15.87
CA SER A 270 8.28 9.53 15.93
C SER A 270 8.86 9.06 14.58
N PHE A 271 8.02 8.77 13.57
CA PHE A 271 8.48 8.58 12.19
C PHE A 271 9.24 9.83 11.73
N GLY A 272 10.31 9.64 10.97
CA GLY A 272 11.20 10.72 10.58
C GLY A 272 12.25 11.07 11.64
N THR A 273 12.36 10.30 12.71
CA THR A 273 13.30 10.50 13.82
C THR A 273 14.04 9.21 14.17
N THR A 274 14.90 9.24 15.19
CA THR A 274 15.61 8.06 15.67
C THR A 274 14.96 7.43 16.90
N ALA A 275 13.85 8.01 17.38
CA ALA A 275 13.03 7.44 18.43
C ALA A 275 12.31 6.18 17.91
N ALA A 276 12.44 5.10 18.66
CA ALA A 276 11.86 3.81 18.30
C ALA A 276 10.60 3.52 19.10
N GLY A 277 9.63 2.87 18.46
CA GLY A 277 8.59 2.12 19.16
C GLY A 277 9.17 0.84 19.79
N THR A 278 8.40 0.22 20.67
CA THR A 278 8.72 -1.06 21.30
C THR A 278 7.63 -2.07 21.03
N LEU A 279 8.02 -3.22 20.49
CA LEU A 279 7.14 -4.33 20.18
C LEU A 279 7.48 -5.51 21.08
N TYR A 280 6.65 -5.72 22.10
CA TYR A 280 6.85 -6.80 23.08
C TYR A 280 6.38 -8.14 22.53
N ARG A 281 6.93 -9.23 23.09
CA ARG A 281 6.26 -10.52 22.95
C ARG A 281 4.89 -10.35 23.60
N ASN A 282 3.84 -10.59 22.84
CA ASN A 282 2.49 -10.46 23.37
C ASN A 282 2.04 -11.86 23.82
N PRO A 283 2.03 -12.19 25.12
CA PRO A 283 1.61 -13.51 25.59
C PRO A 283 0.13 -13.82 25.26
N ALA A 284 -0.66 -12.81 24.92
CA ALA A 284 -2.03 -12.95 24.43
C ALA A 284 -2.11 -13.08 22.90
N SER A 285 -0.98 -13.12 22.17
CA SER A 285 -1.00 -13.26 20.71
C SER A 285 -1.48 -14.60 20.18
N GLY A 286 -1.88 -15.51 21.06
CA GLY A 286 -2.34 -16.84 20.70
C GLY A 286 -1.28 -17.63 19.93
N TRP A 287 -1.72 -18.75 19.34
CA TRP A 287 -0.86 -19.77 18.73
C TRP A 287 -0.16 -19.35 17.43
N ASP A 288 -0.61 -18.30 16.72
CA ASP A 288 0.13 -17.73 15.58
C ASP A 288 0.73 -16.36 15.92
N TYR A 289 1.96 -16.41 16.42
CA TYR A 289 2.80 -15.26 16.70
C TYR A 289 2.89 -14.29 15.50
N GLY A 290 2.92 -14.81 14.26
CA GLY A 290 3.13 -13.99 13.06
C GLY A 290 1.99 -13.00 12.79
N TYR A 291 0.75 -13.48 12.83
CA TYR A 291 -0.43 -12.64 12.66
C TYR A 291 -0.53 -11.59 13.79
N GLY A 292 -0.48 -12.04 15.05
CA GLY A 292 -0.72 -11.17 16.19
C GLY A 292 0.34 -10.07 16.33
N ILE A 293 1.61 -10.43 16.24
CA ILE A 293 2.71 -9.45 16.35
C ILE A 293 2.76 -8.53 15.11
N GLY A 294 2.36 -9.03 13.95
CA GLY A 294 2.30 -8.26 12.70
C GLY A 294 1.21 -7.18 12.72
N MET A 295 0.01 -7.53 13.20
CA MET A 295 -1.07 -6.55 13.43
C MET A 295 -0.68 -5.51 14.47
N THR A 296 -0.13 -5.97 15.60
CA THR A 296 0.40 -5.07 16.64
C THR A 296 1.43 -4.12 16.04
N GLY A 297 2.41 -4.64 15.30
CA GLY A 297 3.43 -3.81 14.65
C GLY A 297 2.83 -2.80 13.66
N SER A 298 1.78 -3.18 12.92
CA SER A 298 1.11 -2.26 12.00
C SER A 298 0.44 -1.09 12.74
N HIS A 299 -0.20 -1.38 13.87
CA HIS A 299 -0.83 -0.41 14.76
C HIS A 299 0.20 0.56 15.38
N GLU A 300 1.29 0.03 15.95
CA GLU A 300 2.35 0.85 16.55
C GLU A 300 3.02 1.77 15.53
N ILE A 301 3.19 1.30 14.30
CA ILE A 301 3.72 2.13 13.21
C ILE A 301 2.76 3.28 12.89
N GLY A 302 1.44 3.06 13.00
CA GLY A 302 0.43 4.10 12.87
C GLY A 302 0.61 5.22 13.92
N HIS A 303 0.87 4.86 15.18
CA HIS A 303 1.28 5.84 16.19
C HIS A 303 2.55 6.59 15.78
N GLN A 304 3.59 5.89 15.35
CA GLN A 304 4.82 6.56 14.91
C GLN A 304 4.55 7.56 13.77
N MET A 305 3.56 7.31 12.91
CA MET A 305 3.13 8.23 11.85
C MET A 305 2.22 9.36 12.34
N GLY A 306 1.64 9.27 13.54
CA GLY A 306 0.86 10.36 14.12
C GLY A 306 -0.59 10.03 14.45
N MET A 307 -1.01 8.78 14.36
CA MET A 307 -2.41 8.39 14.56
C MET A 307 -2.72 8.09 16.04
N TYR A 308 -3.92 8.41 16.50
CA TYR A 308 -4.48 7.95 17.77
C TYR A 308 -5.38 6.72 17.57
N HIS A 309 -5.79 6.10 18.67
CA HIS A 309 -6.72 4.97 18.60
C HIS A 309 -8.06 5.38 17.97
N ASP A 310 -8.58 4.48 17.14
CA ASP A 310 -9.96 4.51 16.69
C ASP A 310 -10.86 4.07 17.85
N HIS A 311 -11.68 4.98 18.35
CA HIS A 311 -12.59 4.73 19.48
C HIS A 311 -14.05 4.62 19.02
N GLY A 312 -14.85 3.80 19.71
CA GLY A 312 -16.29 3.72 19.49
C GLY A 312 -16.98 2.56 20.21
N GLY A 313 -18.25 2.31 19.89
CA GLY A 313 -19.03 1.20 20.44
C GLY A 313 -19.48 1.42 21.89
N SER A 314 -19.31 0.40 22.74
CA SER A 314 -19.78 0.37 24.14
C SER A 314 -18.89 1.12 25.15
N GLY A 315 -17.88 1.84 24.65
CA GLY A 315 -16.83 2.48 25.45
C GLY A 315 -15.64 1.56 25.74
N GLY A 316 -14.44 2.14 25.73
CA GLY A 316 -13.15 1.45 25.83
C GLY A 316 -12.07 2.18 25.01
N GLU A 317 -10.83 1.68 25.09
CA GLU A 317 -9.66 2.26 24.39
C GLU A 317 -9.73 2.08 22.86
N TYR A 318 -10.39 1.02 22.39
CA TYR A 318 -10.41 0.66 20.98
C TYR A 318 -11.83 0.38 20.50
N PHE A 319 -12.11 0.73 19.25
CA PHE A 319 -13.30 0.30 18.54
C PHE A 319 -13.18 -1.18 18.14
N GLU A 320 -14.20 -1.97 18.48
CA GLU A 320 -14.19 -3.43 18.32
C GLU A 320 -14.42 -3.91 16.87
N GLY A 321 -14.66 -2.97 15.95
CA GLY A 321 -15.07 -3.28 14.58
C GLY A 321 -16.54 -3.65 14.46
N ILE A 322 -16.92 -4.12 13.27
CA ILE A 322 -18.29 -4.44 12.89
C ILE A 322 -18.34 -5.90 12.41
N ALA A 323 -18.72 -6.80 13.32
CA ALA A 323 -18.71 -8.25 13.08
C ALA A 323 -19.57 -8.69 11.88
N ALA A 324 -20.69 -8.01 11.62
CA ALA A 324 -21.57 -8.31 10.48
C ALA A 324 -20.84 -8.19 9.13
N PHE A 325 -19.85 -7.30 9.06
CA PHE A 325 -19.03 -7.06 7.88
C PHE A 325 -17.62 -7.56 8.07
N GLN A 326 -17.29 -8.25 9.17
CA GLN A 326 -15.94 -8.69 9.54
C GLN A 326 -14.87 -7.62 9.27
N TRP A 327 -15.18 -6.37 9.63
CA TRP A 327 -14.35 -5.21 9.36
C TRP A 327 -13.95 -4.53 10.67
N GLY A 328 -12.73 -4.00 10.73
CA GLY A 328 -12.29 -3.13 11.82
C GLY A 328 -11.16 -2.21 11.37
N PRO A 329 -10.97 -1.06 12.01
CA PRO A 329 -9.84 -0.20 11.69
C PRO A 329 -8.55 -0.70 12.33
N ILE A 330 -7.41 -0.40 11.69
CA ILE A 330 -6.07 -0.81 12.18
C ILE A 330 -5.75 -0.16 13.53
N MET A 331 -6.16 1.11 13.73
CA MET A 331 -6.01 1.81 15.01
C MET A 331 -7.09 1.42 16.04
N GLY A 332 -7.93 0.43 15.74
CA GLY A 332 -8.91 -0.16 16.66
C GLY A 332 -8.49 -1.54 17.19
N ASN A 333 -9.45 -2.31 17.69
CA ASN A 333 -9.18 -3.61 18.29
C ASN A 333 -9.17 -4.71 17.23
N TYR A 334 -7.98 -5.07 16.76
CA TYR A 334 -7.82 -6.17 15.81
C TYR A 334 -8.04 -7.56 16.42
N TRP A 335 -8.05 -7.72 17.75
CA TRP A 335 -8.20 -9.03 18.40
C TRP A 335 -9.61 -9.62 18.25
N MET A 336 -10.66 -8.81 18.30
CA MET A 336 -12.04 -9.28 18.09
C MET A 336 -12.22 -9.88 16.70
N GLY A 337 -11.46 -9.36 15.74
CA GLY A 337 -11.48 -9.85 14.38
C GLY A 337 -10.75 -11.18 14.16
N GLY A 338 -9.92 -11.64 15.11
CA GLY A 338 -9.16 -12.88 14.95
C GLY A 338 -10.01 -14.14 14.74
N SER A 339 -11.31 -14.11 15.03
CA SER A 339 -12.24 -15.22 14.73
C SER A 339 -12.91 -15.12 13.34
N TRP A 340 -12.63 -14.05 12.58
CA TRP A 340 -13.25 -13.77 11.29
C TRP A 340 -12.45 -14.36 10.14
N ALA A 341 -13.05 -15.32 9.44
CA ALA A 341 -12.42 -16.01 8.31
C ALA A 341 -12.01 -15.08 7.15
N ASN A 342 -12.70 -13.94 6.96
CA ASN A 342 -12.41 -12.96 5.92
C ASN A 342 -12.35 -11.54 6.50
N GLN A 343 -11.66 -11.40 7.62
CA GLN A 343 -11.35 -10.11 8.22
C GLN A 343 -10.80 -9.10 7.21
N LEU A 344 -11.28 -7.86 7.33
CA LEU A 344 -10.83 -6.71 6.58
C LEU A 344 -10.38 -5.65 7.58
N PHE A 345 -9.06 -5.43 7.65
CA PHE A 345 -8.50 -4.37 8.46
C PHE A 345 -8.04 -3.25 7.54
N THR A 346 -8.52 -2.04 7.79
CA THR A 346 -8.21 -0.88 6.93
C THR A 346 -7.84 0.32 7.77
N TRP A 347 -7.25 1.33 7.14
CA TRP A 347 -7.16 2.66 7.74
C TRP A 347 -8.55 3.30 7.83
N SER A 348 -8.69 4.28 8.72
CA SER A 348 -9.95 4.89 9.10
C SER A 348 -9.95 6.39 8.81
N LYS A 349 -11.16 6.95 8.74
CA LYS A 349 -11.36 8.38 8.99
C LYS A 349 -12.55 8.66 9.91
N GLY A 350 -12.85 7.70 10.79
CA GLY A 350 -13.97 7.79 11.71
C GLY A 350 -15.35 7.79 11.03
N GLU A 351 -15.52 7.09 9.89
CA GLU A 351 -16.79 7.10 9.15
C GLU A 351 -17.91 6.27 9.82
N TYR A 352 -17.54 5.41 10.78
CA TYR A 352 -18.49 4.58 11.51
C TYR A 352 -19.25 5.41 12.54
N THR A 353 -20.55 5.15 12.72
CA THR A 353 -21.43 6.05 13.50
C THR A 353 -21.06 6.23 14.97
N THR A 354 -20.38 5.27 15.57
CA THR A 354 -19.92 5.40 16.96
C THR A 354 -18.52 5.99 17.10
N ALA A 355 -17.89 6.43 16.01
CA ALA A 355 -16.56 7.00 16.04
C ALA A 355 -16.51 8.23 16.94
N THR A 356 -15.50 8.30 17.79
CA THR A 356 -15.16 9.53 18.53
C THR A 356 -13.80 10.10 18.12
N ASN A 357 -13.05 9.37 17.28
CA ASN A 357 -11.87 9.84 16.58
C ASN A 357 -12.21 9.98 15.08
N PHE A 358 -11.80 11.09 14.47
CA PHE A 358 -12.08 11.46 13.08
C PHE A 358 -10.82 11.86 12.31
N GLU A 359 -9.65 11.39 12.77
CA GLU A 359 -8.38 11.53 12.05
C GLU A 359 -8.46 10.93 10.66
N ASP A 360 -7.93 11.62 9.64
CA ASP A 360 -7.79 11.07 8.30
C ASP A 360 -6.43 10.35 8.21
N ASP A 361 -6.43 9.06 8.52
CA ASP A 361 -5.21 8.25 8.60
C ASP A 361 -4.38 8.27 7.31
N LEU A 362 -5.04 8.21 6.14
CA LEU A 362 -4.36 8.24 4.84
C LEU A 362 -3.71 9.61 4.62
N ASN A 363 -4.38 10.70 5.00
CA ASN A 363 -3.82 12.05 4.93
C ASN A 363 -2.64 12.22 5.91
N ILE A 364 -2.71 11.68 7.12
CA ILE A 364 -1.59 11.70 8.08
C ILE A 364 -0.35 11.06 7.46
N MET A 365 -0.48 9.86 6.87
CA MET A 365 0.67 9.19 6.26
C MET A 365 1.21 9.93 5.03
N THR A 366 0.31 10.42 4.17
CA THR A 366 0.68 10.87 2.82
C THR A 366 0.97 12.36 2.70
N ALA A 367 0.24 13.19 3.44
CA ALA A 367 0.40 14.64 3.43
C ALA A 367 1.26 15.12 4.60
N GLU A 368 1.05 14.60 5.81
CA GLU A 368 1.74 15.09 7.01
C GLU A 368 3.13 14.46 7.14
N GLU A 369 3.22 13.13 7.09
CA GLU A 369 4.50 12.39 7.12
C GLU A 369 5.14 12.24 5.72
N GLN A 370 4.48 12.76 4.68
CA GLN A 370 4.99 12.87 3.31
C GLN A 370 5.48 11.53 2.72
N VAL A 371 4.79 10.43 3.03
CA VAL A 371 5.03 9.14 2.39
C VAL A 371 4.13 9.03 1.15
N PRO A 372 4.69 9.09 -0.08
CA PRO A 372 3.86 9.09 -1.28
C PRO A 372 3.15 7.74 -1.47
N TYR A 373 1.98 7.73 -2.10
CA TYR A 373 1.43 6.51 -2.69
C TYR A 373 2.38 5.91 -3.73
N VAL A 374 2.28 4.60 -3.98
CA VAL A 374 2.95 3.99 -5.12
C VAL A 374 2.42 4.58 -6.43
N VAL A 375 3.19 4.35 -7.50
CA VAL A 375 2.73 4.70 -8.84
C VAL A 375 1.68 3.68 -9.23
N ASP A 376 0.51 4.18 -9.62
CA ASP A 376 -0.58 3.40 -10.23
C ASP A 376 -0.04 2.46 -11.30
N ASP A 377 -0.32 1.16 -11.14
CA ASP A 377 0.20 0.14 -12.03
C ASP A 377 -0.63 0.00 -13.32
N ASN A 378 -1.84 0.57 -13.38
CA ASN A 378 -2.75 0.57 -14.52
C ASN A 378 -3.46 1.94 -14.72
N PRO A 379 -2.70 3.02 -15.01
CA PRO A 379 -3.23 4.39 -15.03
C PRO A 379 -4.14 4.74 -16.20
N THR A 380 -4.37 3.79 -17.10
CA THR A 380 -5.22 3.99 -18.28
C THR A 380 -6.06 2.74 -18.51
N SER A 381 -5.44 1.71 -19.08
CA SER A 381 -6.01 0.38 -19.22
C SER A 381 -4.93 -0.63 -19.59
N LYS A 382 -5.13 -1.88 -19.19
CA LYS A 382 -4.40 -3.05 -19.67
C LYS A 382 -5.33 -3.95 -20.48
N PRO A 383 -4.83 -4.76 -21.40
CA PRO A 383 -5.61 -5.86 -21.95
C PRO A 383 -5.72 -7.00 -20.93
N LEU A 384 -6.90 -7.60 -20.83
CA LEU A 384 -7.08 -8.86 -20.11
C LEU A 384 -6.40 -9.97 -20.92
N THR A 385 -5.47 -10.69 -20.30
CA THR A 385 -4.66 -11.69 -21.00
C THR A 385 -5.22 -13.09 -20.84
N PHE A 386 -5.29 -13.82 -21.96
CA PHE A 386 -5.82 -15.18 -22.02
C PHE A 386 -4.73 -16.17 -22.45
N ALA A 387 -4.65 -17.33 -21.82
CA ALA A 387 -3.89 -18.48 -22.32
C ALA A 387 -4.76 -19.31 -23.29
N THR A 388 -4.18 -20.38 -23.83
CA THR A 388 -4.87 -21.34 -24.70
C THR A 388 -6.21 -21.79 -24.10
N GLY A 389 -7.26 -21.81 -24.92
CA GLY A 389 -8.61 -22.16 -24.47
C GLY A 389 -9.32 -21.06 -23.67
N GLY A 390 -8.78 -19.84 -23.65
CA GLY A 390 -9.41 -18.68 -23.01
C GLY A 390 -9.21 -18.61 -21.50
N VAL A 391 -8.24 -19.35 -20.95
CA VAL A 391 -7.93 -19.36 -19.51
C VAL A 391 -7.34 -18.02 -19.08
N ILE A 392 -7.84 -17.46 -17.98
CA ILE A 392 -7.37 -16.22 -17.37
C ILE A 392 -6.55 -16.61 -16.14
N ASP A 393 -5.26 -16.25 -16.15
CA ASP A 393 -4.28 -16.64 -15.13
C ASP A 393 -3.92 -15.45 -14.22
N PRO A 394 -4.01 -15.58 -12.88
CA PRO A 394 -3.71 -14.51 -11.93
C PRO A 394 -2.21 -14.14 -11.85
N LEU A 395 -1.32 -14.92 -12.45
CA LEU A 395 0.09 -14.52 -12.62
C LEU A 395 0.29 -13.48 -13.73
N ARG A 396 -0.68 -13.34 -14.63
CA ARG A 396 -0.64 -12.38 -15.75
C ARG A 396 -1.69 -11.29 -15.63
N ASN A 397 -2.73 -11.52 -14.84
CA ASN A 397 -3.84 -10.62 -14.64
C ASN A 397 -3.95 -10.29 -13.15
N PHE A 398 -3.23 -9.27 -12.73
CA PHE A 398 -3.22 -8.76 -11.37
C PHE A 398 -2.92 -7.25 -11.41
N GLY A 399 -3.20 -6.56 -10.31
CA GLY A 399 -2.91 -5.14 -10.13
C GLY A 399 -3.00 -4.76 -8.66
N GLN A 400 -2.86 -3.46 -8.39
CA GLN A 400 -2.93 -2.90 -7.05
C GLN A 400 -3.82 -1.65 -7.06
N ILE A 401 -4.88 -1.68 -6.25
CA ILE A 401 -5.63 -0.46 -5.94
C ILE A 401 -4.86 0.33 -4.89
N GLU A 402 -4.10 1.35 -5.29
CA GLU A 402 -3.19 2.02 -4.35
C GLU A 402 -3.78 3.24 -3.64
N ARG A 403 -4.88 3.80 -4.17
CA ARG A 403 -5.62 4.88 -3.48
C ARG A 403 -7.12 4.76 -3.74
N ASN A 404 -7.91 5.46 -2.94
CA ASN A 404 -9.37 5.38 -3.02
C ASN A 404 -9.98 5.93 -4.32
N SER A 405 -9.21 6.74 -5.05
CA SER A 405 -9.57 7.23 -6.38
C SER A 405 -9.02 6.37 -7.52
N ASP A 406 -8.25 5.32 -7.22
CA ASP A 406 -7.69 4.44 -8.23
C ASP A 406 -8.74 3.45 -8.76
N THR A 407 -8.61 3.13 -10.04
CA THR A 407 -9.51 2.26 -10.77
C THR A 407 -8.76 1.60 -11.92
N ASP A 408 -8.60 0.29 -11.81
CA ASP A 408 -7.91 -0.51 -12.80
C ASP A 408 -8.85 -0.99 -13.90
N THR A 409 -8.50 -0.67 -15.15
CA THR A 409 -9.28 -1.09 -16.31
C THR A 409 -8.59 -2.19 -17.10
N PHE A 410 -9.28 -3.30 -17.35
CA PHE A 410 -8.88 -4.38 -18.26
C PHE A 410 -9.80 -4.44 -19.48
N THR A 411 -9.24 -4.44 -20.67
CA THR A 411 -10.01 -4.50 -21.93
C THR A 411 -9.99 -5.90 -22.53
N PHE A 412 -11.10 -6.31 -23.15
CA PHE A 412 -11.16 -7.55 -23.92
C PHE A 412 -12.27 -7.48 -24.99
N THR A 413 -12.14 -8.33 -26.01
CA THR A 413 -13.08 -8.38 -27.13
C THR A 413 -13.56 -9.81 -27.33
N THR A 414 -14.85 -9.95 -27.65
CA THR A 414 -15.47 -11.20 -28.07
C THR A 414 -15.88 -11.08 -29.54
N SER A 415 -15.69 -12.13 -30.34
CA SER A 415 -16.03 -12.13 -31.77
C SER A 415 -17.39 -12.76 -32.08
N GLY A 416 -18.07 -13.26 -31.05
CA GLY A 416 -19.38 -13.91 -31.11
C GLY A 416 -19.91 -14.09 -29.69
N THR A 417 -20.93 -14.94 -29.52
CA THR A 417 -21.41 -15.28 -28.18
C THR A 417 -20.31 -16.00 -27.40
N SER A 418 -19.97 -15.43 -26.26
CA SER A 418 -18.95 -15.94 -25.34
C SER A 418 -19.52 -16.09 -23.94
N THR A 419 -18.91 -16.96 -23.14
CA THR A 419 -19.25 -17.13 -21.73
C THR A 419 -18.03 -16.75 -20.88
N LEU A 420 -18.20 -15.76 -20.02
CA LEU A 420 -17.18 -15.33 -19.07
C LEU A 420 -17.45 -15.94 -17.69
N ASN A 421 -16.46 -16.66 -17.17
CA ASN A 421 -16.35 -17.02 -15.76
C ASN A 421 -15.12 -16.32 -15.20
N LEU A 422 -15.27 -15.48 -14.19
CA LEU A 422 -14.16 -14.67 -13.69
C LEU A 422 -14.30 -14.47 -12.19
N ARG A 423 -13.20 -14.66 -11.46
CA ARG A 423 -13.09 -14.39 -10.03
C ARG A 423 -11.90 -13.48 -9.77
N ILE A 424 -12.12 -12.42 -9.01
CA ILE A 424 -11.09 -11.51 -8.55
C ILE A 424 -11.01 -11.64 -7.03
N ASP A 425 -9.83 -11.99 -6.51
CA ASP A 425 -9.59 -12.06 -5.07
C ASP A 425 -8.44 -11.11 -4.69
N PRO A 426 -8.49 -10.52 -3.48
CA PRO A 426 -7.33 -9.87 -2.89
C PRO A 426 -6.20 -10.90 -2.70
N LEU A 427 -4.96 -10.44 -2.80
CA LEU A 427 -3.77 -11.32 -2.80
C LEU A 427 -2.99 -11.29 -1.50
N GLU A 428 -3.05 -10.18 -0.76
CA GLU A 428 -2.30 -9.98 0.47
C GLU A 428 -2.79 -10.90 1.60
N TYR A 429 -1.87 -11.28 2.49
CA TYR A 429 -2.17 -12.17 3.61
C TYR A 429 -3.12 -11.46 4.57
N LEU A 430 -2.73 -10.25 4.99
CA LEU A 430 -3.61 -9.27 5.60
C LEU A 430 -4.17 -8.33 4.54
N ARG A 431 -5.31 -8.70 3.99
CA ARG A 431 -6.01 -7.90 3.00
C ARG A 431 -6.61 -6.64 3.61
N MET A 432 -6.47 -5.54 2.89
CA MET A 432 -7.24 -4.30 3.10
C MET A 432 -8.25 -4.06 1.97
N LEU A 433 -8.14 -4.81 0.87
CA LEU A 433 -8.98 -4.64 -0.30
C LEU A 433 -10.25 -5.48 -0.19
N ASP A 434 -11.40 -4.81 -0.25
CA ASP A 434 -12.66 -5.36 -0.71
C ASP A 434 -12.80 -5.09 -2.21
N VAL A 435 -13.07 -6.11 -3.03
CA VAL A 435 -13.06 -5.97 -4.50
C VAL A 435 -14.44 -5.61 -5.04
N ASP A 436 -14.57 -4.44 -5.68
CA ASP A 436 -15.72 -4.06 -6.52
C ASP A 436 -15.32 -4.11 -8.00
N ALA A 437 -15.97 -5.00 -8.76
CA ALA A 437 -15.69 -5.17 -10.17
C ALA A 437 -16.93 -4.98 -11.03
N THR A 438 -16.79 -4.23 -12.13
CA THR A 438 -17.88 -3.92 -13.06
C THR A 438 -17.43 -4.15 -14.50
N ILE A 439 -18.24 -4.85 -15.27
CA ILE A 439 -18.06 -5.03 -16.72
C ILE A 439 -18.93 -4.02 -17.45
N TYR A 440 -18.32 -3.27 -18.35
CA TYR A 440 -19.00 -2.35 -19.24
C TYR A 440 -18.81 -2.78 -20.70
N ASN A 441 -19.80 -2.48 -21.55
CA ASN A 441 -19.67 -2.62 -22.99
C ASN A 441 -19.10 -1.35 -23.65
N ALA A 442 -18.92 -1.39 -24.97
CA ALA A 442 -18.42 -0.26 -25.77
C ALA A 442 -19.29 1.02 -25.70
N ALA A 443 -20.57 0.90 -25.35
CA ALA A 443 -21.47 2.03 -25.14
C ALA A 443 -21.41 2.61 -23.71
N ASN A 444 -20.44 2.17 -22.89
CA ASN A 444 -20.32 2.49 -21.47
C ASN A 444 -21.52 2.06 -20.61
N ALA A 445 -22.37 1.15 -21.11
CA ALA A 445 -23.42 0.56 -20.29
C ALA A 445 -22.85 -0.53 -19.39
N VAL A 446 -23.28 -0.56 -18.14
CA VAL A 446 -22.96 -1.64 -17.19
C VAL A 446 -23.64 -2.91 -17.67
N VAL A 447 -22.85 -3.94 -17.94
CA VAL A 447 -23.31 -5.28 -18.30
C VAL A 447 -23.52 -6.11 -17.05
N ALA A 448 -22.55 -6.07 -16.13
CA ALA A 448 -22.61 -6.79 -14.86
C ALA A 448 -21.73 -6.09 -13.83
N ARG A 449 -22.08 -6.23 -12.55
CA ARG A 449 -21.27 -5.77 -11.41
C ARG A 449 -21.26 -6.85 -10.33
N SER A 450 -20.14 -7.01 -9.64
CA SER A 450 -20.01 -7.91 -8.50
C SER A 450 -19.14 -7.29 -7.41
N ASN A 451 -19.59 -7.45 -6.18
CA ASN A 451 -18.86 -7.20 -4.93
C ASN A 451 -19.48 -8.14 -3.90
N LEU A 452 -18.79 -9.25 -3.58
CA LEU A 452 -19.32 -10.31 -2.73
C LEU A 452 -19.06 -9.97 -1.26
N SER A 453 -20.13 -9.62 -0.56
CA SER A 453 -20.08 -9.25 0.85
C SER A 453 -19.35 -10.28 1.71
N VAL A 454 -18.49 -9.80 2.60
CA VAL A 454 -17.59 -10.56 3.48
C VAL A 454 -16.55 -11.41 2.74
N ASN A 455 -16.77 -11.84 1.50
CA ASN A 455 -15.80 -12.65 0.75
C ASN A 455 -14.55 -11.85 0.38
N ARG A 456 -14.71 -10.52 0.20
CA ARG A 456 -13.72 -9.56 -0.32
C ARG A 456 -13.41 -9.70 -1.80
N SER A 457 -14.23 -10.47 -2.50
CA SER A 457 -13.99 -10.88 -3.87
C SER A 457 -15.10 -10.39 -4.78
N ALA A 458 -14.83 -10.39 -6.08
CA ALA A 458 -15.86 -10.25 -7.09
C ALA A 458 -15.89 -11.48 -7.98
N GLU A 459 -17.08 -11.90 -8.42
CA GLU A 459 -17.25 -13.13 -9.19
C GLU A 459 -18.35 -12.97 -10.24
N PHE A 460 -18.04 -13.33 -11.48
CA PHE A 460 -18.96 -13.44 -12.59
C PHE A 460 -19.06 -14.92 -12.97
N LYS A 461 -20.24 -15.51 -12.83
CA LYS A 461 -20.49 -16.93 -13.15
C LYS A 461 -21.31 -17.04 -14.42
N SER A 462 -20.73 -17.69 -15.42
CA SER A 462 -21.40 -18.00 -16.69
C SER A 462 -22.07 -16.78 -17.34
N LEU A 463 -21.39 -15.63 -17.28
CA LEU A 463 -21.88 -14.39 -17.87
C LEU A 463 -21.84 -14.50 -19.39
N SER A 464 -23.00 -14.49 -20.04
CA SER A 464 -23.10 -14.48 -21.49
C SER A 464 -22.81 -13.09 -22.03
N LEU A 465 -21.89 -13.01 -22.99
CA LEU A 465 -21.48 -11.78 -23.66
C LEU A 465 -21.69 -11.94 -25.16
N ALA A 466 -22.38 -10.98 -25.79
CA ALA A 466 -22.46 -10.88 -27.24
C ALA A 466 -21.10 -10.45 -27.83
N ALA A 467 -20.95 -10.53 -29.16
CA ALA A 467 -19.78 -9.98 -29.83
C ALA A 467 -19.62 -8.48 -29.52
N GLY A 468 -18.42 -8.05 -29.18
CA GLY A 468 -18.14 -6.65 -28.90
C GLY A 468 -16.91 -6.41 -28.04
N ASN A 469 -16.65 -5.13 -27.78
CA ASN A 469 -15.58 -4.68 -26.89
C ASN A 469 -16.14 -4.47 -25.50
N TYR A 470 -15.40 -4.94 -24.51
CA TYR A 470 -15.72 -4.84 -23.10
C TYR A 470 -14.55 -4.29 -22.30
N ARG A 471 -14.88 -3.67 -21.17
CA ARG A 471 -13.92 -3.31 -20.14
C ARG A 471 -14.38 -3.88 -18.80
N LEU A 472 -13.50 -4.62 -18.14
CA LEU A 472 -13.60 -4.97 -16.73
C LEU A 472 -12.92 -3.85 -15.94
N VAL A 473 -13.65 -3.23 -15.02
CA VAL A 473 -13.15 -2.16 -14.16
C VAL A 473 -13.17 -2.63 -12.73
N ILE A 474 -12.03 -2.52 -12.05
CA ILE A 474 -11.81 -2.97 -10.68
C ILE A 474 -11.45 -1.76 -9.82
N ARG A 475 -12.01 -1.67 -8.62
CA ARG A 475 -11.72 -0.63 -7.63
C ARG A 475 -11.97 -1.13 -6.21
N GLY A 476 -11.62 -0.31 -5.22
CA GLY A 476 -11.98 -0.55 -3.82
C GLY A 476 -13.50 -0.56 -3.60
N GLY A 477 -13.97 -1.60 -2.90
CA GLY A 477 -15.36 -1.83 -2.55
C GLY A 477 -15.76 -1.22 -1.20
N ALA A 478 -17.00 -1.46 -0.81
CA ALA A 478 -17.62 -0.92 0.40
C ALA A 478 -18.79 -1.83 0.77
N GLU A 479 -19.02 -2.04 2.07
CA GLU A 479 -20.15 -2.83 2.54
C GLU A 479 -20.95 -2.11 3.61
N GLY A 480 -22.27 -2.26 3.54
CA GLY A 480 -23.21 -1.64 4.47
C GLY A 480 -23.42 -0.14 4.21
N THR A 481 -23.59 0.60 5.30
CA THR A 481 -23.70 2.07 5.32
C THR A 481 -22.64 2.59 6.29
N PRO A 482 -22.22 3.86 6.25
CA PRO A 482 -21.34 4.40 7.29
C PRO A 482 -21.89 4.17 8.71
N GLN A 483 -23.21 4.00 8.86
CA GLN A 483 -23.83 3.66 10.14
C GLN A 483 -23.48 2.27 10.66
N ASN A 484 -23.32 1.30 9.78
CA ASN A 484 -23.20 -0.11 10.15
C ASN A 484 -22.14 -0.86 9.33
N GLY A 485 -21.22 -0.20 8.64
CA GLY A 485 -20.28 -0.82 7.69
C GLY A 485 -19.08 0.07 7.41
N PHE A 486 -18.50 -0.02 6.22
CA PHE A 486 -17.31 0.73 5.82
C PHE A 486 -17.44 1.28 4.39
N SER A 487 -16.79 2.42 4.13
CA SER A 487 -16.71 3.00 2.79
C SER A 487 -15.48 2.46 2.03
N ASN A 488 -15.34 2.82 0.76
CA ASN A 488 -14.16 2.47 -0.02
C ASN A 488 -12.90 3.29 0.30
N TYR A 489 -12.95 4.17 1.31
CA TYR A 489 -11.86 5.08 1.67
C TYR A 489 -10.51 4.40 1.84
N SER A 490 -10.45 3.25 2.52
CA SER A 490 -9.20 2.50 2.69
C SER A 490 -9.30 1.06 2.18
N SER A 491 -10.22 0.81 1.23
CA SER A 491 -10.29 -0.46 0.52
C SER A 491 -9.22 -0.53 -0.58
N LEU A 492 -7.97 -0.74 -0.17
CA LEU A 492 -6.76 -0.64 -1.00
C LEU A 492 -6.01 -1.98 -0.98
N GLY A 493 -5.15 -2.24 -1.97
CA GLY A 493 -4.26 -3.41 -1.95
C GLY A 493 -4.22 -4.17 -3.27
N PHE A 494 -3.54 -5.31 -3.25
CA PHE A 494 -3.33 -6.13 -4.44
C PHE A 494 -4.49 -7.09 -4.70
N TYR A 495 -4.82 -7.28 -5.98
CA TYR A 495 -5.79 -8.29 -6.42
C TYR A 495 -5.24 -9.12 -7.59
N GLY A 496 -5.78 -10.33 -7.74
CA GLY A 496 -5.52 -11.22 -8.87
C GLY A 496 -6.82 -11.66 -9.53
N ILE A 497 -6.76 -11.89 -10.84
CA ILE A 497 -7.90 -12.28 -11.67
C ILE A 497 -7.65 -13.68 -12.22
N LYS A 498 -8.57 -14.61 -11.94
CA LYS A 498 -8.60 -15.94 -12.56
C LYS A 498 -9.94 -16.21 -13.24
N GLY A 499 -9.95 -17.12 -14.20
CA GLY A 499 -11.19 -17.51 -14.84
C GLY A 499 -11.02 -18.13 -16.21
N THR A 500 -12.10 -18.08 -16.99
CA THR A 500 -12.14 -18.50 -18.39
C THR A 500 -13.06 -17.59 -19.18
N LEU A 501 -12.70 -17.31 -20.42
CA LEU A 501 -13.58 -16.77 -21.44
C LEU A 501 -13.69 -17.82 -22.54
N THR A 502 -14.85 -18.43 -22.71
CA THR A 502 -15.07 -19.52 -23.68
C THR A 502 -16.05 -19.10 -24.78
N GLY A 503 -16.10 -19.83 -25.89
CA GLY A 503 -16.89 -19.49 -27.07
C GLY A 503 -16.06 -18.77 -28.14
N ALA A 504 -16.64 -17.76 -28.81
CA ALA A 504 -15.98 -17.02 -29.87
C ALA A 504 -14.95 -16.01 -29.32
N VAL A 505 -13.83 -16.56 -28.84
CA VAL A 505 -12.68 -15.83 -28.32
C VAL A 505 -11.54 -16.01 -29.29
N THR A 506 -10.97 -14.90 -29.77
CA THR A 506 -9.79 -14.98 -30.62
C THR A 506 -8.57 -15.31 -29.76
N THR A 507 -8.16 -16.57 -29.72
CA THR A 507 -6.90 -17.00 -29.08
C THR A 507 -5.78 -17.05 -30.12
N TYR A 508 -4.59 -16.62 -29.72
CA TYR A 508 -3.39 -16.68 -30.55
C TYR A 508 -2.45 -17.77 -30.04
N PRO A 509 -1.72 -18.50 -30.89
CA PRO A 509 -0.78 -19.52 -30.43
C PRO A 509 0.41 -18.88 -29.68
N GLY A 510 0.80 -19.48 -28.56
CA GLY A 510 2.02 -19.08 -27.82
C GLY A 510 3.28 -19.66 -28.46
N LEU A 511 4.30 -18.84 -28.65
CA LEU A 511 5.64 -19.25 -29.06
C LEU A 511 6.43 -19.75 -27.84
N ILE A 512 7.24 -20.78 -28.05
CA ILE A 512 8.17 -21.28 -27.03
C ILE A 512 9.53 -20.63 -27.24
N ASN A 513 10.16 -20.18 -26.15
CA ASN A 513 11.46 -19.52 -26.21
C ASN A 513 12.49 -20.36 -26.98
N ASN A 514 13.08 -19.77 -28.02
CA ASN A 514 14.11 -20.36 -28.87
C ASN A 514 13.67 -21.64 -29.62
N ILE A 515 12.36 -21.84 -29.85
CA ILE A 515 11.83 -22.93 -30.66
C ILE A 515 11.03 -22.35 -31.83
N ALA A 516 11.37 -22.77 -33.04
CA ALA A 516 10.68 -22.33 -34.25
C ALA A 516 9.30 -23.01 -34.38
N THR A 517 8.27 -22.20 -34.55
CA THR A 517 6.94 -22.65 -34.96
C THR A 517 6.91 -22.71 -36.48
N THR A 518 6.84 -23.92 -37.05
CA THR A 518 7.01 -24.16 -38.50
C THR A 518 5.68 -24.31 -39.22
N GLY A 519 5.69 -24.32 -40.56
CA GLY A 519 4.50 -24.64 -41.37
C GLY A 519 3.47 -23.51 -41.44
N GLN A 520 3.86 -22.26 -41.17
CA GLN A 520 2.92 -21.14 -41.17
C GLN A 520 2.64 -20.67 -42.60
N ALA A 521 1.38 -20.39 -42.91
CA ALA A 521 0.93 -19.90 -44.21
C ALA A 521 -0.08 -18.77 -44.05
N GLY A 522 -0.13 -17.83 -45.00
CA GLY A 522 -1.06 -16.70 -45.00
C GLY A 522 -1.42 -16.27 -46.41
N ALA A 523 -2.68 -15.88 -46.64
CA ALA A 523 -3.11 -15.34 -47.94
C ALA A 523 -2.86 -13.82 -47.99
N THR A 524 -2.63 -13.27 -49.18
CA THR A 524 -2.42 -11.83 -49.38
C THR A 524 -3.47 -10.99 -48.64
N GLY A 525 -3.00 -9.99 -47.88
CA GLY A 525 -3.83 -9.07 -47.10
C GLY A 525 -4.30 -9.61 -45.74
N THR A 526 -3.89 -10.82 -45.33
CA THR A 526 -4.31 -11.40 -44.04
C THR A 526 -3.26 -11.23 -42.94
N TRP A 527 -3.73 -11.23 -41.69
CA TRP A 527 -2.87 -11.24 -40.51
C TRP A 527 -2.88 -12.61 -39.84
N LYS A 528 -1.70 -13.04 -39.38
CA LYS A 528 -1.52 -14.11 -38.40
C LYS A 528 -0.88 -13.55 -37.15
N TYR A 529 -1.32 -14.04 -35.99
CA TYR A 529 -0.85 -13.52 -34.71
C TYR A 529 -0.41 -14.65 -33.80
N TYR A 530 0.67 -14.39 -33.07
CA TYR A 530 1.24 -15.25 -32.03
C TYR A 530 1.56 -14.40 -30.81
N TYR A 531 1.94 -15.03 -29.70
CA TYR A 531 2.48 -14.30 -28.56
C TYR A 531 3.65 -15.02 -27.89
N ILE A 532 4.48 -14.28 -27.14
CA ILE A 532 5.46 -14.83 -26.19
C ILE A 532 5.41 -14.05 -24.88
N ASP A 533 5.53 -14.73 -23.75
CA ASP A 533 5.65 -14.09 -22.43
C ASP A 533 7.14 -13.91 -22.10
N VAL A 534 7.61 -12.66 -22.03
CA VAL A 534 9.01 -12.32 -21.72
C VAL A 534 9.16 -12.12 -20.20
N PRO A 535 10.08 -12.83 -19.52
CA PRO A 535 10.31 -12.69 -18.08
C PRO A 535 10.94 -11.34 -17.69
N VAL A 536 10.93 -11.04 -16.39
CA VAL A 536 11.70 -9.92 -15.82
C VAL A 536 13.22 -10.12 -15.99
N GLY A 537 13.94 -9.01 -16.18
CA GLY A 537 15.41 -8.98 -16.18
C GLY A 537 16.06 -9.44 -17.49
N LYS A 538 15.31 -9.54 -18.59
CA LYS A 538 15.88 -9.85 -19.91
C LYS A 538 16.53 -8.62 -20.52
N THR A 539 17.68 -8.83 -21.15
CA THR A 539 18.46 -7.76 -21.81
C THR A 539 18.11 -7.62 -23.28
N ASN A 540 17.47 -8.62 -23.89
CA ASN A 540 17.00 -8.59 -25.27
C ASN A 540 15.83 -9.56 -25.47
N VAL A 541 14.96 -9.27 -26.43
CA VAL A 541 14.09 -10.26 -27.06
C VAL A 541 14.13 -10.07 -28.57
N SER A 542 14.34 -11.15 -29.31
CA SER A 542 14.43 -11.17 -30.78
C SER A 542 13.35 -12.07 -31.38
N PHE A 543 12.75 -11.61 -32.47
CA PHE A 543 11.75 -12.31 -33.27
C PHE A 543 12.30 -12.48 -34.68
N THR A 544 12.09 -13.66 -35.27
CA THR A 544 12.60 -14.00 -36.60
C THR A 544 11.54 -14.73 -37.41
N LEU A 545 11.38 -14.29 -38.65
CA LEU A 545 10.69 -15.03 -39.71
C LEU A 545 11.72 -15.63 -40.66
N ASP A 546 11.55 -16.90 -41.01
CA ASP A 546 12.37 -17.57 -42.03
C ASP A 546 11.47 -18.35 -42.98
N GLY A 547 11.30 -17.78 -44.18
CA GLY A 547 10.51 -18.33 -45.28
C GLY A 547 11.24 -18.22 -46.62
N ALA A 548 10.93 -19.12 -47.54
CA ALA A 548 11.55 -19.18 -48.87
C ALA A 548 10.68 -18.55 -49.99
N ASN A 549 9.48 -18.09 -49.66
CA ASN A 549 8.50 -17.55 -50.60
C ASN A 549 7.68 -16.43 -49.95
N GLY A 550 6.90 -15.74 -50.78
CA GLY A 550 6.00 -14.68 -50.33
C GLY A 550 6.70 -13.48 -49.71
N ASP A 551 5.88 -12.61 -49.14
CA ASP A 551 6.29 -11.36 -48.51
C ASP A 551 5.51 -11.20 -47.20
N ALA A 552 6.13 -11.68 -46.12
CA ALA A 552 5.53 -11.76 -44.80
C ALA A 552 6.18 -10.72 -43.88
N ASP A 553 5.46 -9.63 -43.62
CA ASP A 553 5.92 -8.55 -42.75
C ASP A 553 5.68 -8.87 -41.29
N MET A 554 6.64 -8.57 -40.43
CA MET A 554 6.55 -8.77 -39.00
C MET A 554 6.34 -7.46 -38.24
N PHE A 555 5.35 -7.45 -37.38
CA PHE A 555 5.08 -6.39 -36.41
C PHE A 555 5.01 -7.00 -35.02
N VAL A 556 5.58 -6.34 -34.03
CA VAL A 556 5.61 -6.82 -32.64
C VAL A 556 5.14 -5.72 -31.71
N ARG A 557 4.24 -6.05 -30.78
CA ARG A 557 3.78 -5.12 -29.76
C ARG A 557 3.60 -5.80 -28.41
N ARG A 558 3.97 -5.12 -27.33
CA ARG A 558 3.75 -5.56 -25.95
C ARG A 558 2.32 -5.23 -25.51
N GLY A 559 1.68 -6.16 -24.80
CA GLY A 559 0.35 -5.99 -24.23
C GLY A 559 -0.79 -6.22 -25.22
N ASP A 560 -0.73 -5.61 -26.41
CA ASP A 560 -1.79 -5.67 -27.42
C ASP A 560 -1.31 -6.22 -28.76
N LEU A 561 -2.26 -6.55 -29.64
CA LEU A 561 -1.96 -6.85 -31.03
C LEU A 561 -1.31 -5.66 -31.74
N PRO A 562 -0.23 -5.90 -32.50
CA PRO A 562 0.29 -4.90 -33.41
C PRO A 562 -0.65 -4.71 -34.62
N ASN A 563 -0.60 -3.53 -35.20
CA ASN A 563 -1.19 -3.24 -36.50
C ASN A 563 -0.18 -2.46 -37.36
N ALA A 564 -0.52 -2.16 -38.61
CA ALA A 564 0.37 -1.47 -39.56
C ALA A 564 0.88 -0.08 -39.08
N THR A 565 0.24 0.52 -38.08
CA THR A 565 0.58 1.85 -37.56
C THR A 565 1.01 1.85 -36.09
N THR A 566 0.76 0.77 -35.33
CA THR A 566 1.03 0.70 -33.89
C THR A 566 1.78 -0.57 -33.55
N TYR A 567 3.08 -0.43 -33.24
CA TYR A 567 4.00 -1.51 -32.93
C TYR A 567 5.16 -1.00 -32.06
N ASN A 568 5.80 -1.90 -31.31
CA ASN A 568 7.06 -1.61 -30.62
C ASN A 568 8.28 -1.85 -31.53
N CYS A 569 8.16 -2.80 -32.46
CA CYS A 569 9.20 -3.11 -33.43
C CYS A 569 8.57 -3.73 -34.67
N LYS A 570 9.16 -3.48 -35.85
CA LYS A 570 8.72 -4.04 -37.12
C LYS A 570 9.91 -4.44 -38.00
N SER A 571 9.65 -5.31 -38.96
CA SER A 571 10.56 -5.70 -40.02
C SER A 571 9.67 -6.11 -41.22
N ASP A 572 9.75 -5.35 -42.31
CA ASP A 572 8.86 -5.41 -43.49
C ASP A 572 9.67 -5.29 -44.80
N GLY A 573 10.74 -6.09 -44.90
CA GLY A 573 11.50 -6.23 -46.13
C GLY A 573 10.70 -6.95 -47.22
N PRO A 574 11.20 -7.01 -48.47
CA PRO A 574 10.44 -7.53 -49.61
C PRO A 574 10.36 -9.07 -49.67
N THR A 575 10.66 -9.77 -48.56
CA THR A 575 10.73 -11.24 -48.51
C THR A 575 10.26 -11.72 -47.14
N SER A 576 9.84 -12.98 -47.02
CA SER A 576 9.52 -13.57 -45.71
C SER A 576 10.73 -13.88 -44.80
N LYS A 577 11.78 -13.04 -44.80
CA LYS A 577 13.00 -13.17 -43.99
C LYS A 577 13.21 -11.94 -43.12
N GLU A 578 12.44 -11.89 -42.04
CA GLU A 578 12.33 -10.72 -41.18
C GLU A 578 13.01 -10.93 -39.83
N THR A 579 13.58 -9.87 -39.26
CA THR A 579 14.15 -9.91 -37.90
C THR A 579 13.89 -8.61 -37.17
N CYS A 580 13.32 -8.72 -35.98
CA CYS A 580 12.96 -7.60 -35.12
C CYS A 580 13.46 -7.88 -33.70
N SER A 581 14.18 -6.95 -33.09
CA SER A 581 14.70 -7.12 -31.72
C SER A 581 14.42 -5.91 -30.86
N ILE A 582 14.16 -6.14 -29.57
CA ILE A 582 13.89 -5.12 -28.57
C ILE A 582 14.91 -5.29 -27.45
N GLY A 583 15.78 -4.30 -27.28
CA GLY A 583 16.75 -4.26 -26.19
C GLY A 583 16.10 -3.88 -24.85
N SER A 584 16.59 -4.46 -23.76
CA SER A 584 16.04 -4.31 -22.39
C SER A 584 14.51 -4.38 -22.35
N PRO A 585 13.89 -5.46 -22.87
CA PRO A 585 12.45 -5.55 -22.94
C PRO A 585 11.84 -5.50 -21.54
N VAL A 586 10.75 -4.73 -21.41
CA VAL A 586 9.94 -4.78 -20.20
C VAL A 586 9.25 -6.14 -20.16
N ASN A 587 9.21 -6.78 -19.00
CA ASN A 587 8.52 -8.06 -18.85
C ASN A 587 7.04 -7.95 -19.25
N GLY A 588 6.48 -9.08 -19.67
CA GLY A 588 5.10 -9.19 -20.10
C GLY A 588 4.95 -9.86 -21.45
N ARG A 589 3.70 -9.87 -21.95
CA ARG A 589 3.35 -10.51 -23.21
C ARG A 589 3.67 -9.63 -24.40
N TYR A 590 4.34 -10.20 -25.40
CA TYR A 590 4.55 -9.60 -26.70
C TYR A 590 3.76 -10.37 -27.75
N TYR A 591 2.90 -9.68 -28.48
CA TYR A 591 2.18 -10.20 -29.63
C TYR A 591 2.99 -9.97 -30.90
N VAL A 592 3.10 -11.01 -31.73
CA VAL A 592 3.79 -11.00 -33.03
C VAL A 592 2.71 -11.11 -34.10
N GLY A 593 2.50 -10.04 -34.85
CA GLY A 593 1.65 -10.01 -36.03
C GLY A 593 2.47 -10.22 -37.29
N ILE A 594 2.05 -11.15 -38.12
CA ILE A 594 2.60 -11.44 -39.43
C ILE A 594 1.56 -11.02 -40.46
N TYR A 595 1.88 -10.00 -41.25
CA TYR A 595 1.03 -9.52 -42.33
C TYR A 595 1.51 -10.10 -43.65
N ALA A 596 0.62 -10.77 -44.37
CA ALA A 596 0.94 -11.31 -45.69
C ALA A 596 0.78 -10.21 -46.75
N TYR A 597 1.83 -9.41 -46.98
CA TYR A 597 1.83 -8.44 -48.09
C TYR A 597 1.65 -9.18 -49.43
N THR A 598 2.31 -10.33 -49.57
CA THR A 598 1.93 -11.37 -50.54
C THR A 598 1.78 -12.72 -49.84
N ALA A 599 1.00 -13.62 -50.43
CA ALA A 599 0.76 -14.93 -49.84
C ALA A 599 2.07 -15.70 -49.62
N PHE A 600 2.17 -16.36 -48.46
CA PHE A 600 3.33 -17.16 -48.05
C PHE A 600 2.92 -18.54 -47.55
N SER A 601 3.84 -19.51 -47.59
CA SER A 601 3.68 -20.85 -47.03
C SER A 601 4.96 -21.35 -46.36
N ASP A 602 4.82 -22.36 -45.49
CA ASP A 602 5.92 -23.04 -44.77
C ASP A 602 6.86 -22.11 -43.99
N LEU A 603 6.36 -20.94 -43.59
CA LEU A 603 7.09 -19.95 -42.81
C LEU A 603 7.40 -20.46 -41.40
N LYS A 604 8.60 -20.15 -40.90
CA LYS A 604 9.00 -20.39 -39.52
C LYS A 604 8.95 -19.11 -38.71
N VAL A 605 8.37 -19.16 -37.52
CA VAL A 605 8.28 -18.06 -36.58
C VAL A 605 9.03 -18.43 -35.31
N THR A 606 10.04 -17.65 -34.92
CA THR A 606 10.84 -17.90 -33.71
C THR A 606 10.89 -16.65 -32.85
N ALA A 607 10.80 -16.81 -31.54
CA ALA A 607 11.06 -15.76 -30.57
C ALA A 607 12.09 -16.24 -29.53
N LYS A 608 13.03 -15.38 -29.14
CA LYS A 608 14.15 -15.71 -28.25
C LYS A 608 14.45 -14.56 -27.29
N TYR A 609 14.60 -14.83 -25.99
CA TYR A 609 15.04 -13.86 -24.97
C TYR A 609 16.13 -14.41 -24.05
#